data_AF-A0A1C4VIH4-F1
#
_entry.id   AF-A0A1C4VIH4-F1
#
_cell.length_a   1.000
_cell.length_b   1.000
_cell.length_c   1.000
_cell.angle_alpha   90.00
_cell.angle_beta   90.00
_cell.angle_gamma   90.00
#
_symmetry.space_group_name_H-M   'P 1'
#
loop_
_entity.id
_entity.type
_entity.pdbx_description
1 polymer ?
#
loop_
_entity_poly.entity_id
_entity_poly.type
_entity_poly.pdbx_seq_one_letter_code
_entity_poly.pdbx_strand_id
1 'polypeptide(L)'
;MTDTEPRTSGTIEGGAGPGAWAVLLPAERYEAERLVHHDTLELTGLDGAVRPRPGDPVAVLVDEPLRLVALGRVALATGETREDPDDPQSEAGPGALVVTYTRRVLDEPVPVGGLALDGPVTGLDPAGFRELADRIGPPPARRSWLVSLDLPIEAASPAEAVRLFWAYVQELGPRELPAFVSPAGDELAMQAFVLGAEANQDPEEDD
;
A
#
# COMPACT_ATOMS: atom_id res chain seq x y z
N MET A 1 0.18 -67.08 -5.24
CA MET A 1 -0.92 -66.47 -4.47
C MET A 1 -0.29 -65.96 -3.19
N THR A 2 0.19 -64.73 -3.24
CA THR A 2 0.64 -63.99 -2.07
C THR A 2 0.06 -62.59 -2.22
N ASP A 3 -0.82 -62.30 -1.28
CA ASP A 3 -1.61 -61.11 -1.12
C ASP A 3 -0.71 -59.94 -0.73
N THR A 4 -0.85 -58.79 -1.38
CA THR A 4 -0.35 -57.51 -0.87
C THR A 4 -1.16 -56.40 -1.54
N GLU A 5 -2.24 -56.00 -0.87
CA GLU A 5 -2.94 -54.75 -1.15
C GLU A 5 -2.02 -53.54 -0.85
N PRO A 6 -1.92 -52.55 -1.75
CA PRO A 6 -1.44 -51.24 -1.37
C PRO A 6 -2.61 -50.40 -0.85
N ARG A 7 -2.54 -50.19 0.46
CA ARG A 7 -3.21 -49.17 1.29
C ARG A 7 -3.71 -47.96 0.51
N THR A 8 -5.02 -47.71 0.61
CA THR A 8 -5.66 -46.43 0.33
C THR A 8 -5.08 -45.37 1.25
N SER A 9 -4.18 -44.52 0.74
CA SER A 9 -3.79 -43.28 1.40
C SER A 9 -4.95 -42.32 1.25
N GLY A 10 -5.75 -42.19 2.31
CA GLY A 10 -6.75 -41.13 2.42
C GLY A 10 -6.02 -39.79 2.38
N THR A 11 -6.19 -39.06 1.28
CA THR A 11 -5.89 -37.64 1.23
C THR A 11 -6.79 -36.96 2.24
N ILE A 12 -6.17 -36.47 3.32
CA ILE A 12 -6.81 -35.61 4.29
C ILE A 12 -7.21 -34.37 3.51
N GLU A 13 -8.52 -34.18 3.28
CA GLU A 13 -9.08 -32.93 2.81
C GLU A 13 -8.65 -31.84 3.81
N GLY A 14 -7.58 -31.13 3.47
CA GLY A 14 -7.23 -29.89 4.14
C GLY A 14 -8.40 -28.94 3.93
N GLY A 15 -9.13 -28.65 5.01
CA GLY A 15 -10.29 -27.77 4.97
C GLY A 15 -9.99 -26.55 4.11
N ALA A 16 -10.80 -26.36 3.07
CA ALA A 16 -10.68 -25.29 2.10
C ALA A 16 -10.96 -23.96 2.80
N GLY A 17 -9.95 -23.44 3.50
CA GLY A 17 -9.93 -22.05 3.91
C GLY A 17 -9.96 -21.15 2.67
N PRO A 18 -10.40 -19.89 2.81
CA PRO A 18 -10.42 -18.96 1.70
C PRO A 18 -9.01 -18.86 1.10
N GLY A 19 -8.89 -19.12 -0.20
CA GLY A 19 -7.62 -19.09 -0.92
C GLY A 19 -7.15 -17.67 -1.26
N ALA A 20 -7.89 -16.65 -0.83
CA ALA A 20 -7.62 -15.23 -1.00
C ALA A 20 -8.35 -14.41 0.06
N TRP A 21 -8.00 -13.13 0.19
CA TRP A 21 -8.53 -12.25 1.24
C TRP A 21 -8.80 -10.84 0.75
N ALA A 22 -9.82 -10.21 1.33
CA ALA A 22 -10.11 -8.79 1.23
C ALA A 22 -9.74 -8.13 2.57
N VAL A 23 -9.10 -6.99 2.49
CA VAL A 23 -8.70 -6.19 3.65
C VAL A 23 -9.23 -4.78 3.46
N LEU A 24 -9.94 -4.27 4.47
CA LEU A 24 -10.44 -2.90 4.48
C LEU A 24 -9.39 -1.97 5.10
N LEU A 25 -8.96 -0.99 4.32
CA LEU A 25 -8.00 0.04 4.70
C LEU A 25 -8.76 1.25 5.24
N PRO A 26 -8.54 1.65 6.51
CA PRO A 26 -9.17 2.85 7.06
C PRO A 26 -8.83 4.10 6.22
N ALA A 27 -9.78 5.03 6.09
CA ALA A 27 -9.65 6.21 5.26
C ALA A 27 -8.39 7.05 5.59
N GLU A 28 -8.11 7.26 6.88
CA GLU A 28 -6.93 7.99 7.36
C GLU A 28 -5.62 7.30 6.93
N ARG A 29 -5.60 5.96 6.99
CA ARG A 29 -4.43 5.20 6.53
C ARG A 29 -4.31 5.24 5.02
N TYR A 30 -5.41 5.20 4.29
CA TYR A 30 -5.40 5.33 2.83
C TYR A 30 -4.85 6.69 2.38
N GLU A 31 -5.24 7.79 3.04
CA GLU A 31 -4.65 9.11 2.79
C GLU A 31 -3.14 9.10 3.04
N ALA A 32 -2.68 8.50 4.14
CA ALA A 32 -1.24 8.39 4.43
C ALA A 32 -0.49 7.55 3.38
N GLU A 33 -1.05 6.43 2.91
CA GLU A 33 -0.45 5.59 1.86
C GLU A 33 -0.37 6.30 0.50
N ARG A 34 -1.30 7.21 0.20
CA ARG A 34 -1.21 8.07 -0.99
C ARG A 34 -0.08 9.09 -0.92
N LEU A 35 0.25 9.54 0.29
CA LEU A 35 1.32 10.52 0.51
C LEU A 35 2.71 9.89 0.53
N VAL A 36 2.81 8.70 1.12
CA VAL A 36 4.09 8.00 1.29
C VAL A 36 3.96 6.61 0.70
N HIS A 37 4.65 6.38 -0.41
CA HIS A 37 4.67 5.07 -1.06
C HIS A 37 5.48 4.06 -0.24
N HIS A 38 4.79 3.34 0.66
CA HIS A 38 5.35 2.15 1.30
C HIS A 38 5.19 0.93 0.38
N ASP A 39 6.19 0.06 0.33
CA ASP A 39 6.07 -1.23 -0.36
C ASP A 39 5.30 -2.27 0.47
N THR A 40 5.06 -1.97 1.74
CA THR A 40 4.33 -2.82 2.68
C THR A 40 3.27 -2.02 3.42
N LEU A 41 2.09 -2.62 3.57
CA LEU A 41 1.03 -2.15 4.45
C LEU A 41 1.04 -2.95 5.74
N GLU A 42 1.03 -2.26 6.88
CA GLU A 42 0.87 -2.88 8.19
C GLU A 42 -0.47 -2.47 8.80
N LEU A 43 -1.24 -3.47 9.24
CA LEU A 43 -2.52 -3.27 9.91
C LEU A 43 -2.50 -3.89 11.30
N THR A 44 -2.84 -3.09 12.28
CA THR A 44 -2.94 -3.45 13.70
C THR A 44 -4.40 -3.42 14.15
N GLY A 45 -4.70 -3.90 15.37
CA GLY A 45 -6.06 -3.85 15.93
C GLY A 45 -7.07 -4.78 15.26
N LEU A 46 -6.60 -5.86 14.63
CA LEU A 46 -7.44 -6.86 13.94
C LEU A 46 -7.93 -7.96 14.89
N ASP A 47 -8.46 -7.56 16.05
CA ASP A 47 -8.81 -8.48 17.13
C ASP A 47 -9.98 -9.39 16.73
N GLY A 48 -9.83 -10.70 16.95
CA GLY A 48 -10.86 -11.69 16.64
C GLY A 48 -11.10 -11.98 15.16
N ALA A 49 -10.39 -11.32 14.24
CA ALA A 49 -10.50 -11.59 12.80
C ALA A 49 -9.79 -12.89 12.40
N VAL A 50 -10.37 -13.65 11.47
CA VAL A 50 -9.68 -14.81 10.87
C VAL A 50 -8.46 -14.28 10.11
N ARG A 51 -7.29 -14.85 10.39
CA ARG A 51 -6.03 -14.35 9.84
C ARG A 51 -5.59 -15.11 8.59
N PRO A 52 -5.23 -14.39 7.52
CA PRO A 52 -4.62 -15.00 6.35
C PRO A 52 -3.24 -15.54 6.67
N ARG A 53 -2.80 -16.53 5.90
CA ARG A 53 -1.47 -17.13 6.05
C ARG A 53 -0.43 -16.35 5.23
N PRO A 54 0.84 -16.35 5.65
CA PRO A 54 1.92 -15.81 4.82
C PRO A 54 1.88 -16.40 3.39
N GLY A 55 1.95 -15.52 2.39
CA GLY A 55 1.86 -15.85 0.98
C GLY A 55 0.45 -15.76 0.39
N ASP A 56 -0.60 -15.72 1.21
CA ASP A 56 -1.98 -15.63 0.75
C ASP A 56 -2.20 -14.32 -0.04
N PRO A 57 -2.94 -14.36 -1.16
CA PRO A 57 -3.24 -13.17 -1.94
C PRO A 57 -4.27 -12.27 -1.22
N VAL A 58 -4.03 -10.97 -1.29
CA VAL A 58 -4.83 -9.94 -0.59
C VAL A 58 -5.26 -8.85 -1.56
N ALA A 59 -6.55 -8.52 -1.56
CA ALA A 59 -7.10 -7.31 -2.16
C ALA A 59 -7.29 -6.24 -1.06
N VAL A 60 -6.72 -5.05 -1.26
CA VAL A 60 -6.84 -3.93 -0.33
C VAL A 60 -7.91 -2.98 -0.85
N LEU A 61 -8.93 -2.74 -0.03
CA LEU A 61 -10.12 -1.98 -0.36
C LEU A 61 -10.25 -0.77 0.57
N VAL A 62 -10.88 0.29 0.10
CA VAL A 62 -11.40 1.39 0.92
C VAL A 62 -12.92 1.43 0.79
N ASP A 63 -13.63 1.78 1.84
CA ASP A 63 -15.09 1.87 1.85
C ASP A 63 -15.61 3.24 1.36
N GLU A 64 -16.94 3.33 1.32
CA GLU A 64 -17.74 4.53 1.05
C GLU A 64 -17.31 5.38 -0.18
N PRO A 65 -17.57 4.91 -1.42
CA PRO A 65 -18.00 3.56 -1.80
C PRO A 65 -16.82 2.59 -1.89
N LEU A 66 -17.13 1.29 -1.92
CA LEU A 66 -16.10 0.25 -1.97
C LEU A 66 -15.25 0.36 -3.24
N ARG A 67 -13.95 0.57 -3.06
CA ARG A 67 -12.97 0.72 -4.14
C ARG A 67 -11.72 -0.10 -3.86
N LEU A 68 -11.19 -0.73 -4.90
CA LEU A 68 -9.93 -1.45 -4.89
C LEU A 68 -8.78 -0.47 -5.08
N VAL A 69 -7.85 -0.46 -4.13
CA VAL A 69 -6.72 0.46 -4.11
C VAL A 69 -5.38 -0.24 -4.31
N ALA A 70 -5.30 -1.54 -3.98
CA ALA A 70 -4.10 -2.34 -4.21
C ALA A 70 -4.36 -3.86 -4.20
N LEU A 71 -3.39 -4.62 -4.71
CA LEU A 71 -3.25 -6.05 -4.48
C LEU A 71 -1.91 -6.33 -3.81
N GLY A 72 -1.86 -7.37 -3.01
CA GLY A 72 -0.64 -7.79 -2.33
C GLY A 72 -0.63 -9.26 -1.96
N ARG A 73 0.37 -9.61 -1.17
CA ARG A 73 0.48 -10.90 -0.49
C ARG A 73 0.80 -10.68 0.96
N VAL A 74 0.28 -11.55 1.82
CA VAL A 74 0.63 -11.53 3.23
C VAL A 74 2.12 -11.84 3.39
N ALA A 75 2.83 -10.98 4.11
CA ALA A 75 4.21 -11.19 4.52
C ALA A 75 4.27 -11.78 5.93
N LEU A 76 5.43 -12.30 6.30
CA LEU A 76 5.72 -12.60 7.69
C LEU A 76 5.83 -11.28 8.46
N ALA A 77 5.09 -11.16 9.56
CA ALA A 77 5.26 -10.04 10.48
C ALA A 77 6.69 -10.06 11.03
N THR A 78 7.42 -8.95 10.89
CA THR A 78 8.83 -8.86 11.27
C THR A 78 9.06 -8.52 12.74
N GLY A 79 7.99 -8.24 13.50
CA GLY A 79 8.07 -7.94 14.94
C GLY A 79 6.85 -8.46 15.70
N GLU A 80 7.11 -9.05 16.87
CA GLU A 80 6.08 -9.30 17.87
C GLU A 80 5.73 -7.96 18.53
N THR A 81 4.51 -7.48 18.34
CA THR A 81 4.03 -6.32 19.10
C THR A 81 3.67 -6.81 20.50
N ARG A 82 4.54 -6.58 21.47
CA ARG A 82 4.30 -6.91 22.88
C ARG A 82 3.46 -5.81 23.52
N GLU A 83 2.52 -6.15 24.40
CA GLU A 83 1.68 -5.14 25.08
C GLU A 83 2.52 -4.18 25.94
N ASP A 84 3.59 -4.69 26.54
CA ASP A 84 4.63 -3.88 27.19
C ASP A 84 6.00 -4.24 26.55
N PRO A 85 6.66 -3.29 25.87
CA PRO A 85 7.98 -3.52 25.27
C PRO A 85 9.10 -3.73 26.30
N ASP A 86 8.91 -3.30 27.56
CA ASP A 86 9.91 -3.41 28.63
C ASP A 86 9.74 -4.68 29.51
N ASP A 87 8.61 -5.39 29.40
CA ASP A 87 8.38 -6.66 30.09
C ASP A 87 8.55 -7.87 29.14
N PRO A 88 9.65 -8.66 29.27
CA PRO A 88 9.90 -9.84 28.45
C PRO A 88 8.93 -11.00 28.70
N GLN A 89 7.98 -10.87 29.64
CA GLN A 89 6.92 -11.84 29.93
C GLN A 89 5.53 -11.41 29.43
N SER A 90 5.35 -10.14 29.04
CA SER A 90 4.07 -9.63 28.52
C SER A 90 3.52 -10.47 27.37
N GLU A 91 2.20 -10.60 27.26
CA GLU A 91 1.63 -11.35 26.16
C GLU A 91 2.03 -10.69 24.82
N ALA A 92 2.45 -11.52 23.86
CA ALA A 92 2.60 -11.04 22.50
C ALA A 92 1.19 -10.67 22.03
N GLY A 93 0.97 -9.38 21.81
CA GLY A 93 -0.28 -8.88 21.27
C GLY A 93 -0.55 -9.53 19.91
N PRO A 94 -1.80 -9.47 19.43
CA PRO A 94 -2.16 -10.02 18.14
C PRO A 94 -1.33 -9.30 17.06
N GLY A 95 -0.30 -9.96 16.52
CA GLY A 95 0.72 -9.30 15.70
C GLY A 95 0.16 -8.55 14.48
N ALA A 96 0.87 -7.58 13.93
CA ALA A 96 0.37 -6.85 12.76
C ALA A 96 0.13 -7.79 11.55
N LEU A 97 -0.94 -7.54 10.78
CA LEU A 97 -1.07 -8.10 9.44
C LEU A 97 -0.21 -7.26 8.50
N VAL A 98 0.81 -7.89 7.91
CA VAL A 98 1.70 -7.23 6.94
C VAL A 98 1.35 -7.71 5.54
N VAL A 99 1.12 -6.77 4.63
CA VAL A 99 0.83 -7.04 3.22
C VAL A 99 1.89 -6.38 2.34
N THR A 100 2.67 -7.17 1.60
CA THR A 100 3.57 -6.64 0.58
C THR A 100 2.77 -6.35 -0.69
N TYR A 101 2.85 -5.11 -1.17
CA TYR A 101 2.14 -4.72 -2.38
C TYR A 101 2.74 -5.36 -3.62
N THR A 102 1.87 -5.87 -4.48
CA THR A 102 2.22 -6.41 -5.81
C THR A 102 1.70 -5.51 -6.92
N ARG A 103 0.58 -4.81 -6.69
CA ARG A 103 -0.02 -3.82 -7.60
C ARG A 103 -0.70 -2.72 -6.77
N ARG A 104 -0.62 -1.48 -7.22
CA ARG A 104 -1.19 -0.30 -6.54
C ARG A 104 -1.92 0.57 -7.57
N VAL A 105 -3.10 1.04 -7.19
CA VAL A 105 -3.94 2.01 -7.90
C VAL A 105 -4.47 3.03 -6.89
N LEU A 106 -3.57 3.54 -6.05
CA LEU A 106 -3.92 4.39 -4.90
C LEU A 106 -4.52 5.73 -5.36
N ASP A 107 -4.07 6.27 -6.49
CA ASP A 107 -4.51 7.58 -7.01
C ASP A 107 -5.75 7.49 -7.89
N GLU A 108 -5.96 6.35 -8.56
CA GLU A 108 -7.13 6.05 -9.38
C GLU A 108 -7.81 4.75 -8.91
N PRO A 109 -8.45 4.76 -7.72
CA PRO A 109 -8.99 3.55 -7.12
C PRO A 109 -10.19 3.02 -7.91
N VAL A 110 -10.25 1.71 -8.12
CA VAL A 110 -11.23 1.08 -9.02
C VAL A 110 -12.51 0.70 -8.27
N PRO A 111 -13.71 1.14 -8.70
CA PRO A 111 -14.96 0.76 -8.05
C PRO A 111 -15.21 -0.75 -8.02
N VAL A 112 -15.65 -1.25 -6.87
CA VAL A 112 -16.01 -2.66 -6.66
C VAL A 112 -17.49 -2.73 -6.28
N GLY A 113 -18.28 -3.41 -7.11
CA GLY A 113 -19.69 -3.67 -6.85
C GLY A 113 -19.93 -5.13 -6.45
N GLY A 114 -20.91 -5.37 -5.58
CA GLY A 114 -21.42 -6.71 -5.27
C GLY A 114 -20.54 -7.58 -4.36
N LEU A 115 -19.45 -7.02 -3.80
CA LEU A 115 -18.62 -7.70 -2.82
C LEU A 115 -19.17 -7.48 -1.41
N ALA A 116 -19.51 -8.57 -0.73
CA ALA A 116 -19.87 -8.53 0.68
C ALA A 116 -18.61 -8.66 1.55
N LEU A 117 -18.46 -7.77 2.53
CA LEU A 117 -17.39 -7.82 3.51
C LEU A 117 -17.97 -8.18 4.88
N ASP A 118 -17.32 -9.09 5.58
CA ASP A 118 -17.72 -9.57 6.91
C ASP A 118 -16.95 -8.87 8.04
N GLY A 119 -16.09 -7.91 7.70
CA GLY A 119 -15.26 -7.17 8.65
C GLY A 119 -13.99 -6.58 8.01
N PRO A 120 -13.03 -6.11 8.82
CA PRO A 120 -11.79 -5.50 8.33
C PRO A 120 -10.90 -6.49 7.55
N VAL A 121 -11.06 -7.78 7.79
CA VAL A 121 -10.45 -8.87 7.02
C VAL A 121 -11.54 -9.87 6.68
N THR A 122 -11.78 -10.07 5.39
CA THR A 122 -12.83 -10.97 4.87
C THR A 122 -12.20 -12.02 3.96
N GLY A 123 -12.57 -13.29 4.14
CA GLY A 123 -12.15 -14.36 3.24
C GLY A 123 -12.78 -14.20 1.86
N LEU A 124 -11.99 -14.33 0.80
CA LEU A 124 -12.47 -14.30 -0.58
C LEU A 124 -12.37 -15.67 -1.24
N ASP A 125 -13.34 -15.93 -2.11
CA ASP A 125 -13.20 -16.99 -3.09
C ASP A 125 -12.07 -16.64 -4.10
N PRO A 126 -11.22 -17.60 -4.50
CA PRO A 126 -10.15 -17.36 -5.46
C PRO A 126 -10.61 -16.79 -6.81
N ALA A 127 -11.83 -17.10 -7.27
CA ALA A 127 -12.37 -16.50 -8.50
C ALA A 127 -12.72 -15.02 -8.29
N GLY A 128 -13.33 -14.68 -7.15
CA GLY A 128 -13.60 -13.28 -6.78
C GLY A 128 -12.33 -12.44 -6.69
N PHE A 129 -11.25 -12.98 -6.11
CA PHE A 129 -9.95 -12.31 -6.14
C PHE A 129 -9.41 -12.12 -7.55
N ARG A 130 -9.55 -13.11 -8.43
CA ARG A 130 -9.09 -13.02 -9.82
C ARG A 130 -9.83 -11.92 -10.59
N GLU A 131 -11.14 -11.81 -10.40
CA GLU A 131 -11.93 -10.72 -11.00
C GLU A 131 -11.46 -9.34 -10.54
N LEU A 132 -11.15 -9.17 -9.25
CA LEU A 132 -10.56 -7.94 -8.74
C LEU A 132 -9.18 -7.67 -9.38
N ALA A 133 -8.37 -8.70 -9.53
CA ALA A 133 -7.04 -8.58 -10.12
C ALA A 133 -7.07 -8.23 -11.62
N ASP A 134 -8.06 -8.75 -12.35
CA ASP A 134 -8.24 -8.47 -13.77
C ASP A 134 -8.72 -7.03 -14.01
N ARG A 135 -9.47 -6.44 -13.07
CA ARG A 135 -9.92 -5.03 -13.16
C ARG A 135 -8.79 -4.01 -13.17
N ILE A 136 -7.72 -4.24 -12.40
CA ILE A 136 -6.58 -3.31 -12.35
C ILE A 136 -5.48 -3.65 -13.37
N GLY A 137 -5.56 -4.82 -14.01
CA GLY A 137 -4.57 -5.26 -15.00
C GLY A 137 -3.16 -5.47 -14.42
N PRO A 138 -2.17 -5.77 -15.27
CA PRO A 138 -0.77 -5.86 -14.84
C PRO A 138 -0.23 -4.48 -14.42
N PRO A 139 0.78 -4.43 -13.52
CA PRO A 139 1.41 -3.17 -13.17
C PRO A 139 1.97 -2.49 -14.42
N PRO A 140 1.83 -1.16 -14.56
CA PRO A 140 2.41 -0.43 -15.67
C PRO A 140 3.94 -0.59 -15.66
N ALA A 141 4.55 -0.51 -16.84
CA ALA A 141 5.99 -0.53 -16.96
C ALA A 141 6.58 0.65 -16.16
N ARG A 142 7.53 0.36 -15.26
CA ARG A 142 8.22 1.39 -14.50
C ARG A 142 9.05 2.25 -15.45
N ARG A 143 8.97 3.55 -15.28
CA ARG A 143 9.79 4.54 -15.97
C ARG A 143 10.64 5.28 -14.93
N SER A 144 11.80 5.75 -15.37
CA SER A 144 12.64 6.62 -14.56
C SER A 144 12.13 8.05 -14.67
N TRP A 145 12.00 8.71 -13.52
CA TRP A 145 11.56 10.09 -13.40
C TRP A 145 12.65 10.90 -12.71
N LEU A 146 12.85 12.14 -13.15
CA LEU A 146 13.63 13.13 -12.44
C LEU A 146 12.66 13.95 -11.58
N VAL A 147 12.98 14.08 -10.29
CA VAL A 147 12.16 14.83 -9.33
C VAL A 147 13.05 15.83 -8.61
N SER A 148 12.69 17.10 -8.66
CA SER A 148 13.41 18.19 -8.01
C SER A 148 12.48 19.09 -7.21
N LEU A 149 13.02 19.67 -6.13
CA LEU A 149 12.42 20.82 -5.46
C LEU A 149 13.26 22.03 -5.86
N ASP A 150 12.61 23.08 -6.35
CA ASP A 150 13.27 24.35 -6.64
C ASP A 150 12.73 25.40 -5.68
N LEU A 151 13.62 25.92 -4.83
CA LEU A 151 13.28 26.92 -3.82
C LEU A 151 14.21 28.13 -4.01
N PRO A 152 13.66 29.35 -4.20
CA PRO A 152 14.47 30.55 -4.28
C PRO A 152 15.00 30.89 -2.88
N ILE A 153 16.27 30.57 -2.62
CA ILE A 153 16.93 30.83 -1.34
C ILE A 153 17.91 31.98 -1.46
N GLU A 154 17.67 33.04 -0.70
CA GLU A 154 18.63 34.14 -0.50
C GLU A 154 19.53 33.83 0.72
N ALA A 155 20.85 33.83 0.51
CA ALA A 155 21.83 33.54 1.57
C ALA A 155 23.18 34.21 1.30
N ALA A 156 23.98 34.43 2.35
CA ALA A 156 25.31 35.02 2.22
C ALA A 156 26.36 34.03 1.69
N SER A 157 26.06 32.74 1.67
CA SER A 157 26.95 31.71 1.11
C SER A 157 26.19 30.47 0.61
N PRO A 158 26.79 29.67 -0.29
CA PRO A 158 26.19 28.40 -0.73
C PRO A 158 25.90 27.42 0.40
N ALA A 159 26.79 27.35 1.41
CA ALA A 159 26.59 26.46 2.55
C ALA A 159 25.41 26.90 3.43
N GLU A 160 25.16 28.21 3.52
CA GLU A 160 23.99 28.75 4.21
C GLU A 160 22.70 28.49 3.41
N ALA A 161 22.73 28.69 2.09
CA ALA A 161 21.60 28.38 1.22
C ALA A 161 21.14 26.92 1.39
N VAL A 162 22.09 25.96 1.45
CA VAL A 162 21.77 24.54 1.70
C VAL A 162 21.14 24.31 3.07
N ARG A 163 21.61 25.01 4.12
CA ARG A 163 21.00 24.90 5.46
C ARG A 163 19.58 25.44 5.48
N LEU A 164 19.35 26.60 4.85
CA LEU A 164 18.03 27.21 4.74
C LEU A 164 17.08 26.36 3.89
N PHE A 165 17.55 25.81 2.77
CA PHE A 165 16.79 24.85 1.96
C PHE A 165 16.26 23.71 2.82
N TRP A 166 17.11 23.03 3.59
CA TRP A 166 16.67 21.92 4.44
C TRP A 166 15.76 22.36 5.60
N ALA A 167 15.88 23.59 6.08
CA ALA A 167 14.95 24.15 7.04
C ALA A 167 13.56 24.30 6.42
N TYR A 168 13.44 24.93 5.25
CA TYR A 168 12.17 25.08 4.55
C TYR A 168 11.53 23.75 4.17
N VAL A 169 12.33 22.78 3.70
CA VAL A 169 11.82 21.43 3.39
C VAL A 169 11.19 20.76 4.61
N GLN A 170 11.79 20.94 5.79
CA GLN A 170 11.24 20.39 7.04
C GLN A 170 10.01 21.15 7.54
N GLU A 171 9.96 22.47 7.35
CA GLU A 171 8.86 23.31 7.84
C GLU A 171 7.60 23.19 6.98
N LEU A 172 7.72 23.23 5.65
CA LEU A 172 6.59 23.29 4.71
C LEU A 172 6.09 21.88 4.32
N GLY A 173 7.02 20.94 4.12
CA GLY A 173 6.70 19.55 3.78
C GLY A 173 5.94 19.36 2.46
N PRO A 174 5.47 18.13 2.17
CA PRO A 174 4.91 17.76 0.86
C PRO A 174 3.54 18.36 0.54
N ARG A 175 2.87 19.00 1.52
CA ARG A 175 1.57 19.67 1.34
C ARG A 175 1.70 21.06 0.74
N GLU A 176 2.84 21.70 0.95
CA GLU A 176 3.06 23.10 0.58
C GLU A 176 4.16 23.24 -0.48
N LEU A 177 5.05 22.25 -0.61
CA LEU A 177 6.16 22.29 -1.55
C LEU A 177 5.80 21.64 -2.89
N PRO A 178 5.85 22.39 -4.01
CA PRO A 178 5.72 21.80 -5.34
C PRO A 178 6.97 21.00 -5.69
N ALA A 179 6.78 19.76 -6.11
CA ALA A 179 7.81 18.94 -6.73
C ALA A 179 7.71 19.02 -8.24
N PHE A 180 8.82 19.31 -8.91
CA PHE A 180 8.91 19.33 -10.36
C PHE A 180 9.32 17.95 -10.85
N VAL A 181 8.52 17.39 -11.77
CA VAL A 181 8.67 16.02 -12.25
C VAL A 181 8.81 16.04 -13.78
N SER A 182 9.81 15.32 -14.29
CA SER A 182 9.98 15.08 -15.72
C SER A 182 10.41 13.64 -16.01
N PRO A 183 10.05 13.05 -17.16
CA PRO A 183 10.58 11.77 -17.59
C PRO A 183 12.10 11.85 -17.79
N ALA A 184 12.85 10.83 -17.35
CA ALA A 184 14.28 10.78 -17.65
C ALA A 184 14.50 10.73 -19.18
N GLY A 185 15.26 11.69 -19.71
CA GLY A 185 15.50 11.85 -21.15
C GLY A 185 14.50 12.77 -21.88
N ASP A 186 13.52 13.34 -21.17
CA ASP A 186 12.61 14.37 -21.68
C ASP A 186 12.36 15.44 -20.59
N GLU A 187 13.43 16.13 -20.20
CA GLU A 187 13.43 17.12 -19.11
C GLU A 187 12.58 18.36 -19.43
N LEU A 188 12.29 18.61 -20.71
CA LEU A 188 11.44 19.73 -21.14
C LEU A 188 9.96 19.51 -20.85
N ALA A 189 9.52 18.27 -20.65
CA ALA A 189 8.16 17.92 -20.24
C ALA A 189 7.95 18.05 -18.71
N MET A 190 8.62 19.02 -18.08
CA MET A 190 8.59 19.23 -16.64
C MET A 190 7.23 19.79 -16.20
N GLN A 191 6.66 19.17 -15.18
CA GLN A 191 5.38 19.56 -14.61
C GLN A 191 5.49 19.63 -13.08
N ALA A 192 4.78 20.58 -12.46
CA ALA A 192 4.75 20.72 -11.00
C ALA A 192 3.63 19.87 -10.39
N PHE A 193 3.92 19.26 -9.24
CA PHE A 193 2.99 18.43 -8.48
C PHE A 193 2.99 18.82 -6.99
N VAL A 194 1.81 18.88 -6.39
CA VAL A 194 1.61 19.01 -4.94
C VAL A 194 0.74 17.85 -4.47
N LEU A 195 1.21 17.09 -3.47
CA LEU A 195 0.53 15.87 -2.98
C LEU A 195 0.16 14.86 -4.07
N GLY A 196 0.98 14.77 -5.12
CA GLY A 196 0.75 13.87 -6.26
C GLY A 196 -0.29 14.33 -7.27
N ALA A 197 -0.89 15.51 -7.08
CA ALA A 197 -1.74 16.16 -8.06
C ALA A 197 -0.95 17.19 -8.85
N GLU A 198 -1.19 17.26 -10.16
CA GLU A 198 -0.62 18.31 -11.01
C GLU A 198 -1.10 19.67 -10.51
N ALA A 199 -0.15 20.58 -10.30
CA ALA A 199 -0.40 21.93 -9.83
C ALA A 199 0.06 22.92 -10.90
N ASN A 200 -0.87 23.71 -11.44
CA ASN A 200 -0.47 24.83 -12.27
C ASN A 200 0.29 25.83 -11.39
N GLN A 201 1.40 26.35 -11.90
CA GLN A 201 2.20 27.37 -11.21
C GLN A 201 2.20 28.69 -11.99
N ASP A 202 1.41 28.78 -13.08
CA ASP A 202 1.24 30.02 -13.83
C ASP A 202 0.19 30.92 -13.16
N PRO A 203 0.60 32.02 -12.52
CA PRO A 203 -0.34 32.94 -11.88
C PRO A 203 -1.23 33.70 -12.87
N GLU A 204 -0.96 33.64 -14.19
CA GLU A 204 -1.78 34.28 -15.22
C GLU A 204 -2.92 33.39 -15.74
N GLU A 205 -2.93 32.09 -15.41
CA GLU A 205 -3.99 31.14 -15.81
C GLU A 205 -5.04 30.89 -14.72
N ASP A 206 -4.85 31.44 -13.52
CA ASP A 206 -5.82 31.44 -12.41
C ASP A 206 -6.82 32.63 -12.55
N ASP A 207 -7.63 32.65 -13.62
CA ASP A 207 -8.79 33.57 -13.80
C ASP A 207 -10.08 32.82 -14.18
#